data_AF-A0A2A9M0W3-F1
#
_entry.id   AF-A0A2A9M0W3-F1
#
_cell.length_a   1.000
_cell.length_b   1.000
_cell.length_c   1.000
_cell.angle_alpha   90.00
_cell.angle_beta   90.00
_cell.angle_gamma   90.00
#
_symmetry.space_group_name_H-M   'P 1'
#
loop_
_entity.id
_entity.type
_entity.pdbx_description
1 polymer ?
#
loop_
_entity_poly.entity_id
_entity_poly.type
_entity_poly.pdbx_seq_one_letter_code
_entity_poly.pdbx_strand_id
1 'polypeptide(L)'
;MASADEAERPVSPSAFSAEQNHTAGAHGSVENLSLVTYSLAPLRPDIRVTVGLCVDVKNSQEVFARVVQRPPEGPSPTEDPSRPTSPQISSYTNTGLSEGGSRGALSPAPTGDSKGRSTGSSDRLPAPFSCWLCMNPGSLVAVDQIFLGVLRAAEHFEQGTMKTNDVKKEILYCASPTRNIAQALQHLGMQPNMREVVLVMVQMGEETQREVCSHIRGSWRDVSELGTFCDTKRIRSFIHCSPEEELLPGGLEAAVMGRIACKYV
;
A
#
# COMPACT_ATOMS: atom_id res chain seq x y z
N MET A 1 -12.44 -53.77 13.03
CA MET A 1 -11.42 -53.34 12.03
C MET A 1 -11.88 -51.99 11.52
N ALA A 2 -11.23 -50.92 11.98
CA ALA A 2 -11.53 -49.54 11.65
C ALA A 2 -10.28 -48.90 11.04
N SER A 3 -10.45 -48.15 9.95
CA SER A 3 -9.61 -47.02 9.50
C SER A 3 -10.25 -46.51 8.21
N ALA A 4 -10.92 -45.36 8.18
CA ALA A 4 -10.41 -43.98 8.20
C ALA A 4 -9.72 -43.62 6.87
N ASP A 5 -10.44 -42.83 6.05
CA ASP A 5 -9.92 -42.09 4.91
C ASP A 5 -10.44 -40.66 5.07
N GLU A 6 -9.63 -39.83 5.72
CA GLU A 6 -9.89 -38.42 5.95
C GLU A 6 -8.87 -37.65 5.13
N ALA A 7 -9.32 -37.12 3.99
CA ALA A 7 -8.49 -36.34 3.08
C ALA A 7 -8.19 -34.97 3.69
N GLU A 8 -6.94 -34.77 4.08
CA GLU A 8 -6.41 -33.45 4.47
C GLU A 8 -6.53 -32.46 3.31
N ARG A 9 -7.21 -31.34 3.56
CA ARG A 9 -7.14 -30.15 2.70
C ARG A 9 -5.91 -29.34 3.07
N PRO A 10 -5.12 -28.84 2.12
CA PRO A 10 -4.02 -27.93 2.42
C PRO A 10 -4.58 -26.58 2.89
N VAL A 11 -4.42 -26.27 4.17
CA VAL A 11 -4.60 -24.93 4.70
C VAL A 11 -3.26 -24.20 4.53
N SER A 12 -3.20 -23.25 3.60
CA SER A 12 -2.04 -22.36 3.47
C SER A 12 -1.91 -21.50 4.74
N PRO A 13 -0.76 -21.50 5.44
CA PRO A 13 -0.59 -20.70 6.64
C PRO A 13 -0.14 -19.29 6.24
N SER A 14 -1.08 -18.38 5.98
CA SER A 14 -0.72 -16.96 6.03
C SER A 14 -0.38 -16.61 7.49
N ALA A 15 0.72 -15.90 7.70
CA ALA A 15 1.19 -15.52 9.04
C ALA A 15 0.30 -14.45 9.70
N PHE A 16 -0.73 -13.95 9.01
CA PHE A 16 -1.61 -12.89 9.46
C PHE A 16 -2.99 -13.44 9.87
N SER A 17 -3.51 -12.96 10.99
CA SER A 17 -4.85 -13.32 11.46
C SER A 17 -5.91 -12.69 10.54
N ALA A 18 -6.76 -13.53 9.96
CA ALA A 18 -7.92 -13.13 9.17
C ALA A 18 -9.19 -13.14 10.03
N GLU A 19 -9.97 -12.06 10.01
CA GLU A 19 -11.37 -12.06 10.44
C GLU A 19 -12.26 -12.05 9.19
N GLN A 20 -12.98 -13.15 8.96
CA GLN A 20 -14.02 -13.21 7.94
C GLN A 20 -15.31 -12.61 8.50
N ASN A 21 -15.65 -11.42 8.05
CA ASN A 21 -16.94 -10.80 8.38
C ASN A 21 -17.97 -11.14 7.31
N HIS A 22 -18.79 -12.16 7.55
CA HIS A 22 -20.04 -12.34 6.83
C HIS A 22 -21.06 -11.30 7.33
N THR A 23 -21.17 -10.18 6.63
CA THR A 23 -22.15 -9.14 6.94
C THR A 23 -23.51 -9.50 6.33
N ALA A 24 -24.35 -10.20 7.11
CA ALA A 24 -25.77 -10.35 6.83
C ALA A 24 -26.53 -9.10 7.33
N GLY A 25 -26.75 -8.12 6.45
CA GLY A 25 -27.47 -6.89 6.76
C GLY A 25 -28.86 -6.87 6.14
N ALA A 26 -29.90 -6.84 6.98
CA ALA A 26 -31.28 -6.57 6.58
C ALA A 26 -31.47 -5.10 6.16
N HIS A 27 -32.30 -4.89 5.14
CA HIS A 27 -32.68 -3.62 4.46
C HIS A 27 -31.65 -3.01 3.49
N GLY A 28 -31.86 -3.27 2.19
CA GLY A 28 -31.41 -2.39 1.09
C GLY A 28 -30.20 -2.84 0.27
N SER A 29 -30.25 -4.04 -0.32
CA SER A 29 -29.54 -4.46 -1.54
C SER A 29 -28.02 -4.21 -1.68
N VAL A 30 -27.23 -4.54 -0.66
CA VAL A 30 -25.79 -4.86 -0.83
C VAL A 30 -25.55 -6.21 -0.18
N GLU A 31 -26.06 -7.27 -0.79
CA GLU A 31 -25.95 -8.64 -0.25
C GLU A 31 -24.59 -9.25 -0.61
N ASN A 32 -23.91 -9.78 0.42
CA ASN A 32 -22.70 -10.62 0.38
C ASN A 32 -21.47 -10.02 -0.30
N LEU A 33 -20.92 -8.93 0.27
CA LEU A 33 -19.54 -8.56 0.00
C LEU A 33 -18.60 -9.58 0.65
N SER A 34 -17.90 -10.39 -0.14
CA SER A 34 -16.91 -11.36 0.34
C SER A 34 -15.57 -10.67 0.63
N LEU A 35 -15.58 -9.70 1.54
CA LEU A 35 -14.38 -8.98 1.99
C LEU A 35 -13.75 -9.70 3.18
N VAL A 36 -12.41 -9.68 3.24
CA VAL A 36 -11.66 -10.20 4.39
C VAL A 36 -10.80 -9.09 4.96
N THR A 37 -10.90 -8.86 6.27
CA THR A 37 -10.08 -7.89 6.98
C THR A 37 -8.98 -8.61 7.75
N TYR A 38 -7.75 -8.13 7.57
CA TYR A 38 -6.55 -8.65 8.19
C TYR A 38 -5.95 -7.59 9.10
N SER A 39 -5.45 -8.02 10.25
CA SER A 39 -4.51 -7.23 11.06
C SER A 39 -3.09 -7.62 10.66
N LEU A 40 -2.21 -6.65 10.43
CA LEU A 40 -0.81 -6.91 10.08
C LEU A 40 0.06 -7.26 11.31
N ALA A 41 -0.55 -7.86 12.33
CA ALA A 41 0.12 -8.36 13.52
C ALA A 41 1.06 -9.55 13.19
N PRO A 42 2.14 -9.76 13.94
CA PRO A 42 2.59 -8.94 15.07
C PRO A 42 3.37 -7.68 14.66
N LEU A 43 3.71 -7.52 13.37
CA LEU A 43 4.62 -6.46 12.91
C LEU A 43 3.99 -5.06 13.04
N ARG A 44 2.73 -4.91 12.64
CA ARG A 44 1.95 -3.67 12.68
C ARG A 44 0.49 -3.95 13.04
N PRO A 45 0.18 -4.28 14.30
CA PRO A 45 -1.19 -4.60 14.72
C PRO A 45 -2.15 -3.41 14.57
N ASP A 46 -1.62 -2.19 14.50
CA ASP A 46 -2.34 -0.95 14.24
C ASP A 46 -2.82 -0.81 12.78
N ILE A 47 -2.22 -1.55 11.84
CA ILE A 47 -2.63 -1.54 10.44
C ILE A 47 -3.64 -2.65 10.17
N ARG A 48 -4.82 -2.24 9.68
CA ARG A 48 -5.86 -3.13 9.17
C ARG A 48 -5.97 -2.99 7.66
N VAL A 49 -5.97 -4.12 6.96
CA VAL A 49 -6.10 -4.21 5.51
C VAL A 49 -7.31 -5.05 5.19
N THR A 50 -8.26 -4.48 4.45
CA THR A 50 -9.40 -5.21 3.92
C THR A 50 -9.19 -5.49 2.45
N VAL A 51 -9.35 -6.75 2.05
CA VAL A 51 -9.13 -7.23 0.69
C VAL A 51 -10.43 -7.82 0.15
N GLY A 52 -10.75 -7.51 -1.10
CA GLY A 52 -11.87 -8.10 -1.82
C GLY A 52 -11.48 -8.45 -3.25
N LEU A 53 -11.92 -9.63 -3.72
CA LEU A 53 -11.77 -10.03 -5.12
C LEU A 53 -13.08 -9.76 -5.86
N CYS A 54 -13.04 -8.99 -6.94
CA CYS A 54 -14.21 -8.70 -7.77
C CYS A 54 -13.95 -9.16 -9.21
N VAL A 55 -14.86 -9.95 -9.76
CA VAL A 55 -14.79 -10.50 -11.13
C VAL A 55 -15.93 -9.95 -11.97
N ASP A 56 -15.87 -10.14 -13.29
CA ASP A 56 -16.86 -9.63 -14.24
C ASP A 56 -17.13 -8.12 -14.10
N VAL A 57 -16.09 -7.34 -13.78
CA VAL A 57 -16.18 -5.89 -13.59
C VAL A 57 -16.62 -5.23 -14.90
N LYS A 58 -17.76 -4.54 -14.85
CA LYS A 58 -18.42 -3.91 -16.01
C LYS A 58 -18.05 -2.44 -16.20
N ASN A 59 -17.58 -1.77 -15.15
CA ASN A 59 -17.26 -0.34 -15.16
C ASN A 59 -15.79 -0.06 -14.84
N SER A 60 -14.89 -0.92 -15.35
CA SER A 60 -13.45 -0.85 -15.07
C SER A 60 -12.81 0.50 -15.42
N GLN A 61 -13.27 1.17 -16.49
CA GLN A 61 -12.77 2.48 -16.88
C GLN A 61 -13.13 3.58 -15.87
N GLU A 62 -14.35 3.54 -15.32
CA GLU A 62 -14.81 4.48 -14.29
C GLU A 62 -14.04 4.25 -12.98
N VAL A 63 -13.91 2.99 -12.57
CA VAL A 63 -13.16 2.62 -11.36
C VAL A 63 -11.69 3.01 -11.52
N PHE A 64 -11.08 2.75 -12.68
CA PHE A 64 -9.71 3.18 -12.99
C PHE A 64 -9.55 4.70 -12.89
N ALA A 65 -10.47 5.46 -13.48
CA ALA A 65 -10.45 6.92 -13.40
C ALA A 65 -10.50 7.38 -11.94
N ARG A 66 -11.34 6.78 -11.09
CA ARG A 66 -11.43 7.10 -9.65
C ARG A 66 -10.18 6.69 -8.86
N VAL A 67 -9.57 5.56 -9.16
CA VAL A 67 -8.34 5.09 -8.49
C VAL A 67 -7.16 6.01 -8.80
N VAL A 68 -7.04 6.41 -10.08
CA VAL A 68 -5.93 7.24 -10.57
C VAL A 68 -6.13 8.72 -10.23
N GLN A 69 -7.36 9.21 -10.30
CA GLN A 69 -7.66 10.58 -9.94
C GLN A 69 -7.54 10.75 -8.42
N ARG A 70 -6.87 11.83 -8.02
CA ARG A 70 -6.99 12.35 -6.66
C ARG A 70 -8.44 12.86 -6.54
N PRO A 71 -9.20 12.54 -5.48
CA PRO A 71 -10.40 13.32 -5.22
C PRO A 71 -9.97 14.80 -5.22
N PRO A 72 -10.72 15.70 -5.85
CA PRO A 72 -10.46 17.12 -5.69
C PRO A 72 -10.43 17.37 -4.18
N GLU A 73 -9.33 17.93 -3.67
CA GLU A 73 -9.30 18.42 -2.30
C GLU A 73 -10.50 19.36 -2.18
N GLY A 74 -11.53 18.91 -1.45
CA GLY A 74 -12.64 19.78 -1.09
C GLY A 74 -12.05 21.01 -0.40
N PRO A 75 -12.67 22.19 -0.55
CA PRO A 75 -12.15 23.41 0.06
C PRO A 75 -11.85 23.15 1.53
N SER A 76 -10.60 23.37 1.92
CA SER A 76 -10.20 23.34 3.32
C SER A 76 -11.17 24.22 4.13
N PRO A 77 -11.60 23.79 5.33
CA PRO A 77 -12.47 24.61 6.14
C PRO A 77 -11.72 25.89 6.53
N THR A 78 -12.11 26.99 5.89
CA THR A 78 -11.89 28.39 6.32
C THR A 78 -10.43 28.76 6.60
N GLU A 79 -9.73 29.21 5.55
CA GLU A 79 -8.72 30.26 5.76
C GLU A 79 -9.44 31.52 6.24
N ASP A 80 -9.14 31.92 7.48
CA ASP A 80 -9.59 33.15 8.10
C ASP A 80 -9.05 34.36 7.29
N PRO A 81 -9.92 35.23 6.74
CA PRO A 81 -9.51 36.35 5.87
C PRO A 81 -8.78 37.48 6.60
N SER A 82 -8.33 37.30 7.84
CA SER A 82 -7.77 38.36 8.68
C SER A 82 -6.25 38.38 8.82
N ARG A 83 -5.50 37.66 7.97
CA ARG A 83 -4.02 37.73 8.00
C ARG A 83 -3.44 38.68 6.93
N PRO A 84 -2.79 39.79 7.32
CA PRO A 84 -2.20 40.72 6.37
C PRO A 84 -0.99 40.08 5.66
N THR A 85 -1.08 40.05 4.33
CA THR A 85 -0.01 39.66 3.40
C THR A 85 1.16 40.63 3.53
N SER A 86 2.33 40.11 3.92
CA SER A 86 3.60 40.84 3.82
C SER A 86 4.09 40.79 2.37
N PRO A 87 4.62 41.90 1.81
CA PRO A 87 5.00 41.96 0.41
C PRO A 87 6.27 41.17 0.13
N GLN A 88 6.21 40.27 -0.86
CA GLN A 88 7.40 39.67 -1.45
C GLN A 88 8.07 40.66 -2.39
N ILE A 89 9.29 41.06 -2.04
CA ILE A 89 10.23 41.73 -2.95
C ILE A 89 10.93 40.62 -3.74
N SER A 90 10.66 40.56 -5.03
CA SER A 90 11.57 39.93 -5.99
C SER A 90 12.75 40.86 -6.24
N SER A 91 13.97 40.34 -6.36
CA SER A 91 14.72 40.35 -7.64
C SER A 91 16.25 40.18 -7.52
N TYR A 92 16.78 39.61 -8.62
CA TYR A 92 18.15 39.69 -9.18
C TYR A 92 19.31 38.80 -8.66
N THR A 93 19.63 37.80 -9.49
CA THR A 93 20.93 37.51 -10.16
C THR A 93 22.24 37.97 -9.49
N ASN A 94 23.23 37.08 -9.32
CA ASN A 94 24.27 36.70 -10.31
C ASN A 94 25.55 36.13 -9.65
N THR A 95 26.18 35.18 -10.35
CA THR A 95 27.61 34.78 -10.42
C THR A 95 28.68 35.35 -9.47
N GLY A 96 29.60 34.49 -9.01
CA GLY A 96 30.96 34.91 -8.63
C GLY A 96 31.83 33.81 -8.02
N LEU A 97 32.99 33.58 -8.63
CA LEU A 97 34.04 32.59 -8.33
C LEU A 97 35.02 33.02 -7.21
N SER A 98 35.72 32.01 -6.68
CA SER A 98 37.12 31.96 -6.23
C SER A 98 37.57 32.42 -4.82
N GLU A 99 38.21 31.43 -4.18
CA GLU A 99 39.53 31.44 -3.50
C GLU A 99 39.76 32.14 -2.15
N GLY A 100 40.21 31.31 -1.18
CA GLY A 100 41.52 31.50 -0.57
C GLY A 100 41.57 31.84 0.93
N GLY A 101 42.22 30.96 1.71
CA GLY A 101 43.19 31.41 2.72
C GLY A 101 42.82 31.37 4.21
N SER A 102 43.10 30.22 4.83
CA SER A 102 43.90 30.01 6.06
C SER A 102 43.87 30.94 7.30
N ARG A 103 43.72 30.24 8.44
CA ARG A 103 44.39 30.36 9.76
C ARG A 103 43.88 31.40 10.78
N GLY A 104 43.54 30.88 11.96
CA GLY A 104 43.57 31.61 13.24
C GLY A 104 42.88 30.87 14.37
N ALA A 105 43.66 30.33 15.31
CA ALA A 105 43.20 29.62 16.51
C ALA A 105 42.80 30.57 17.66
N LEU A 106 41.92 30.09 18.56
CA LEU A 106 42.00 30.12 20.04
C LEU A 106 40.60 30.18 20.71
N SER A 107 40.43 29.34 21.72
CA SER A 107 39.30 29.11 22.65
C SER A 107 38.93 30.34 23.53
N PRO A 108 38.06 30.28 24.58
CA PRO A 108 37.11 29.25 25.07
C PRO A 108 35.69 29.81 25.41
N ALA A 109 34.87 28.94 26.00
CA ALA A 109 33.46 29.02 26.41
C ALA A 109 32.95 30.30 27.11
N PRO A 110 31.61 30.49 27.09
CA PRO A 110 30.91 30.75 28.34
C PRO A 110 29.74 29.80 28.60
N THR A 111 29.64 29.43 29.86
CA THR A 111 28.50 28.85 30.57
C THR A 111 27.19 29.60 30.28
N GLY A 112 26.15 28.85 29.91
CA GLY A 112 24.79 29.36 29.78
C GLY A 112 23.79 28.36 30.31
N ASP A 113 23.29 28.62 31.53
CA ASP A 113 22.11 28.00 32.09
C ASP A 113 20.91 28.16 31.14
N SER A 114 20.25 27.06 30.82
CA SER A 114 19.00 27.08 30.04
C SER A 114 18.07 25.97 30.53
N LYS A 115 17.16 26.39 31.41
CA LYS A 115 15.82 25.86 31.68
C LYS A 115 15.46 24.59 30.90
N GLY A 116 15.30 23.50 31.66
CA GLY A 116 14.59 22.30 31.22
C GLY A 116 13.22 22.65 30.67
N ARG A 117 13.10 22.65 29.35
CA ARG A 117 11.84 22.73 28.63
C ARG A 117 11.36 21.29 28.51
N SER A 118 10.42 20.90 29.37
CA SER A 118 9.67 19.66 29.24
C SER A 118 8.81 19.73 27.98
N THR A 119 9.38 19.39 26.82
CA THR A 119 8.59 18.99 25.66
C THR A 119 8.18 17.56 25.90
N GLY A 120 7.02 17.39 26.56
CA GLY A 120 6.21 16.19 26.40
C GLY A 120 5.74 16.13 24.95
N SER A 121 6.66 15.80 24.05
CA SER A 121 6.34 15.23 22.75
C SER A 121 5.76 13.87 23.07
N SER A 122 4.44 13.80 23.20
CA SER A 122 3.76 12.53 23.07
C SER A 122 4.13 12.04 21.68
N ASP A 123 5.10 11.11 21.61
CA ASP A 123 5.50 10.33 20.43
C ASP A 123 4.30 9.51 19.95
N ARG A 124 3.25 10.20 19.50
CA ARG A 124 2.25 9.59 18.64
C ARG A 124 2.97 9.42 17.32
N LEU A 125 3.32 8.18 17.03
CA LEU A 125 3.61 7.75 15.67
C LEU A 125 2.56 8.38 14.76
N PRO A 126 2.95 8.93 13.59
CA PRO A 126 2.00 9.51 12.65
C PRO A 126 0.84 8.54 12.46
N ALA A 127 -0.39 9.05 12.57
CA ALA A 127 -1.54 8.20 12.32
C ALA A 127 -1.35 7.55 10.94
N PRO A 128 -1.41 6.22 10.85
CA PRO A 128 -1.24 5.54 9.57
C PRO A 128 -2.25 6.05 8.55
N PHE A 129 -1.84 6.03 7.28
CA PHE A 129 -2.64 6.59 6.20
C PHE A 129 -3.88 5.73 5.93
N SER A 130 -4.97 6.37 5.52
CA SER A 130 -6.17 5.69 5.03
C SER A 130 -6.26 5.85 3.52
N CYS A 131 -6.36 4.74 2.79
CA CYS A 131 -6.51 4.76 1.34
C CYS A 131 -7.12 3.47 0.80
N TRP A 132 -7.57 3.50 -0.45
CA TRP A 132 -7.89 2.31 -1.21
C TRP A 132 -7.25 2.34 -2.60
N LEU A 133 -7.04 1.15 -3.16
CA LEU A 133 -6.50 0.96 -4.50
C LEU A 133 -7.03 -0.34 -5.10
N CYS A 134 -6.98 -0.45 -6.43
CA CYS A 134 -7.25 -1.68 -7.15
C CYS A 134 -5.98 -2.24 -7.76
N MET A 135 -5.74 -3.53 -7.53
CA MET A 135 -4.62 -4.29 -8.09
C MET A 135 -5.10 -5.28 -9.16
N ASN A 136 -4.20 -5.62 -10.07
CA ASN A 136 -4.36 -6.67 -11.07
C ASN A 136 -4.19 -8.06 -10.42
N PRO A 137 -5.25 -8.89 -10.32
CA PRO A 137 -5.16 -10.23 -9.75
C PRO A 137 -4.15 -11.12 -10.49
N GLY A 138 -4.01 -10.96 -11.81
CA GLY A 138 -3.07 -11.73 -12.63
C GLY A 138 -1.59 -11.48 -12.34
N SER A 139 -1.29 -10.44 -11.56
CA SER A 139 0.07 -10.09 -11.17
C SER A 139 0.39 -10.41 -9.71
N LEU A 140 -0.54 -11.05 -8.99
CA LEU A 140 -0.42 -11.37 -7.57
C LEU A 140 -0.27 -12.88 -7.40
N VAL A 141 0.77 -13.30 -6.67
CA VAL A 141 0.98 -14.71 -6.32
C VAL A 141 0.22 -15.12 -5.05
N ALA A 142 0.04 -14.18 -4.11
CA ALA A 142 -0.62 -14.41 -2.84
C ALA A 142 -1.06 -13.08 -2.21
N VAL A 143 -1.94 -13.14 -1.21
CA VAL A 143 -2.36 -11.97 -0.42
C VAL A 143 -1.17 -11.39 0.37
N ASP A 144 -0.23 -12.24 0.80
CA ASP A 144 0.97 -11.82 1.53
C ASP A 144 1.83 -10.82 0.74
N GLN A 145 1.79 -10.86 -0.61
CA GLN A 145 2.42 -9.86 -1.47
C GLN A 145 1.81 -8.46 -1.27
N ILE A 146 0.49 -8.39 -1.08
CA ILE A 146 -0.23 -7.14 -0.78
C ILE A 146 0.20 -6.61 0.59
N PHE A 147 0.23 -7.49 1.60
CA PHE A 147 0.60 -7.12 2.97
C PHE A 147 2.02 -6.59 3.05
N LEU A 148 2.98 -7.24 2.38
CA LEU A 148 4.35 -6.75 2.30
C LEU A 148 4.42 -5.36 1.65
N GLY A 149 3.64 -5.13 0.60
CA GLY A 149 3.51 -3.81 -0.03
C GLY A 149 2.96 -2.74 0.91
N VAL A 150 1.90 -3.05 1.66
CA VAL A 150 1.30 -2.13 2.64
C VAL A 150 2.26 -1.84 3.80
N LEU A 151 2.89 -2.86 4.37
CA LEU A 151 3.85 -2.70 5.48
C LEU A 151 5.00 -1.76 5.10
N ARG A 152 5.60 -1.98 3.94
CA ARG A 152 6.72 -1.15 3.45
C ARG A 152 6.28 0.25 3.06
N ALA A 153 5.12 0.40 2.44
CA ALA A 153 4.59 1.72 2.13
C ALA A 153 4.28 2.55 3.38
N ALA A 154 3.79 1.91 4.45
CA ALA A 154 3.59 2.55 5.75
C ALA A 154 4.91 2.99 6.37
N GLU A 155 5.92 2.13 6.37
CA GLU A 155 7.26 2.47 6.82
C GLU A 155 7.82 3.68 6.05
N HIS A 156 7.74 3.67 4.71
CA HIS A 156 8.22 4.79 3.89
C HIS A 156 7.43 6.08 4.09
N PHE A 157 6.11 5.97 4.27
CA PHE A 157 5.24 7.12 4.53
C PHE A 157 5.59 7.79 5.86
N GLU A 158 5.72 7.00 6.93
CA GLU A 158 6.05 7.48 8.28
C GLU A 158 7.45 8.09 8.35
N GLN A 159 8.41 7.54 7.60
CA GLN A 159 9.78 8.05 7.53
C GLN A 159 9.94 9.23 6.55
N GLY A 160 8.93 9.53 5.74
CA GLY A 160 9.03 10.53 4.66
C GLY A 160 9.99 10.12 3.53
N THR A 161 10.19 8.81 3.32
CA THR A 161 11.15 8.24 2.36
C THR A 161 10.48 7.59 1.14
N MET A 162 9.18 7.85 0.94
CA MET A 162 8.45 7.36 -0.24
C MET A 162 9.16 7.74 -1.54
N LYS A 163 9.23 6.80 -2.47
CA LYS A 163 9.79 7.06 -3.82
C LYS A 163 8.75 7.59 -4.78
N THR A 164 7.47 7.36 -4.48
CA THR A 164 6.34 7.84 -5.25
C THR A 164 5.71 9.07 -4.60
N ASN A 165 4.85 9.76 -5.34
CA ASN A 165 4.16 10.97 -4.88
C ASN A 165 2.78 10.70 -4.24
N ASP A 166 2.41 9.43 -4.06
CA ASP A 166 1.10 9.01 -3.57
C ASP A 166 1.24 7.64 -2.91
N VAL A 167 0.73 7.50 -1.69
CA VAL A 167 0.84 6.25 -0.92
C VAL A 167 0.21 5.05 -1.63
N LYS A 168 -0.83 5.25 -2.44
CA LYS A 168 -1.42 4.18 -3.27
C LYS A 168 -0.39 3.63 -4.27
N LYS A 169 0.38 4.52 -4.90
CA LYS A 169 1.46 4.15 -5.81
C LYS A 169 2.63 3.55 -5.06
N GLU A 170 2.89 4.01 -3.84
CA GLU A 170 3.93 3.45 -2.98
C GLU A 170 3.61 2.00 -2.61
N ILE A 171 2.35 1.67 -2.28
CA ILE A 171 1.92 0.28 -2.03
C ILE A 171 2.16 -0.60 -3.26
N LEU A 172 1.73 -0.14 -4.44
CA LEU A 172 1.96 -0.87 -5.70
C LEU A 172 3.45 -1.04 -6.00
N TYR A 173 4.25 0.00 -5.76
CA TYR A 173 5.70 -0.06 -5.91
C TYR A 173 6.32 -1.05 -4.94
N CYS A 174 5.96 -0.99 -3.65
CA CYS A 174 6.52 -1.85 -2.62
C CYS A 174 6.09 -3.32 -2.77
N ALA A 175 4.89 -3.60 -3.28
CA ALA A 175 4.43 -4.95 -3.61
C ALA A 175 5.09 -5.51 -4.89
N SER A 176 5.90 -4.71 -5.60
CA SER A 176 6.52 -5.09 -6.87
C SER A 176 7.99 -5.48 -6.71
N PRO A 177 8.44 -6.57 -7.36
CA PRO A 177 9.86 -6.95 -7.37
C PRO A 177 10.74 -6.02 -8.22
N THR A 178 10.17 -5.20 -9.12
CA THR A 178 10.96 -4.26 -9.93
C THR A 178 11.26 -2.96 -9.17
N ARG A 179 12.44 -2.37 -9.45
CA ARG A 179 12.81 -1.02 -8.99
C ARG A 179 12.25 0.09 -9.89
N ASN A 180 11.70 -0.25 -11.05
CA ASN A 180 11.08 0.71 -11.96
C ASN A 180 9.63 1.01 -11.54
N ILE A 181 9.35 2.25 -11.12
CA ILE A 181 8.02 2.67 -10.64
C ILE A 181 6.96 2.50 -11.73
N ALA A 182 7.21 2.98 -12.94
CA ALA A 182 6.22 2.91 -14.03
C ALA A 182 5.87 1.45 -14.35
N GLN A 183 6.88 0.57 -14.40
CA GLN A 183 6.70 -0.85 -14.62
C GLN A 183 5.92 -1.52 -13.48
N ALA A 184 6.19 -1.15 -12.22
CA ALA A 184 5.43 -1.65 -11.07
C ALA A 184 3.95 -1.28 -11.14
N LEU A 185 3.64 -0.01 -11.41
CA LEU A 185 2.26 0.48 -11.55
C LEU A 185 1.53 -0.16 -12.73
N GLN A 186 2.21 -0.34 -13.87
CA GLN A 186 1.63 -1.01 -15.04
C GLN A 186 1.36 -2.50 -14.78
N HIS A 187 2.24 -3.17 -14.03
CA HIS A 187 2.11 -4.60 -13.78
C HIS A 187 1.06 -4.91 -12.70
N LEU A 188 1.14 -4.23 -11.55
CA LEU A 188 0.29 -4.50 -10.39
C LEU A 188 -0.96 -3.63 -10.31
N GLY A 189 -0.93 -2.42 -10.89
CA GLY A 189 -2.08 -1.52 -10.84
C GLY A 189 -3.19 -1.96 -11.78
N MET A 190 -4.43 -1.65 -11.39
CA MET A 190 -5.60 -1.81 -12.26
C MET A 190 -5.38 -1.11 -13.62
N GLN A 191 -5.86 -1.73 -14.70
CA GLN A 191 -5.87 -1.17 -16.05
C GLN A 191 -7.31 -0.91 -16.51
N PRO A 192 -7.56 0.03 -17.46
CA PRO A 192 -8.90 0.50 -17.82
C PRO A 192 -9.88 -0.58 -18.31
N ASN A 193 -9.41 -1.75 -18.75
CA ASN A 193 -10.24 -2.80 -19.35
C ASN A 193 -10.15 -4.14 -18.60
N MET A 194 -9.71 -4.13 -17.35
CA MET A 194 -9.66 -5.34 -16.51
C MET A 194 -11.07 -5.78 -16.11
N ARG A 195 -11.34 -7.08 -16.19
CA ARG A 195 -12.59 -7.68 -15.72
C ARG A 195 -12.48 -8.24 -14.31
N GLU A 196 -11.26 -8.41 -13.82
CA GLU A 196 -10.95 -8.91 -12.50
C GLU A 196 -10.08 -7.89 -11.77
N VAL A 197 -10.42 -7.58 -10.53
CA VAL A 197 -9.69 -6.63 -9.69
C VAL A 197 -9.60 -7.14 -8.27
N VAL A 198 -8.46 -6.89 -7.62
CA VAL A 198 -8.33 -6.98 -6.17
C VAL A 198 -8.48 -5.58 -5.61
N LEU A 199 -9.54 -5.35 -4.83
CA LEU A 199 -9.70 -4.13 -4.03
C LEU A 199 -8.90 -4.29 -2.74
N VAL A 200 -8.05 -3.31 -2.43
CA VAL A 200 -7.28 -3.21 -1.19
C VAL A 200 -7.67 -1.92 -0.50
N MET A 201 -8.11 -2.00 0.76
CA MET A 201 -8.51 -0.87 1.59
C MET A 201 -7.71 -0.88 2.89
N VAL A 202 -6.93 0.16 3.12
CA VAL A 202 -6.08 0.31 4.30
C VAL A 202 -6.77 1.28 5.26
N GLN A 203 -7.05 0.80 6.47
CA GLN A 203 -7.60 1.61 7.56
C GLN A 203 -8.86 2.41 7.19
N MET A 204 -9.78 1.76 6.49
CA MET A 204 -11.09 2.34 6.16
C MET A 204 -12.16 1.77 7.08
N GLY A 205 -13.07 2.61 7.54
CA GLY A 205 -14.26 2.18 8.28
C GLY A 205 -15.26 1.45 7.38
N GLU A 206 -16.09 0.59 7.97
CA GLU A 206 -17.02 -0.28 7.22
C GLU A 206 -17.98 0.48 6.30
N GLU A 207 -18.44 1.67 6.69
CA GLU A 207 -19.28 2.51 5.85
C GLU A 207 -18.56 2.96 4.58
N THR A 208 -17.33 3.49 4.72
CA THR A 208 -16.51 3.88 3.58
C THR A 208 -16.10 2.69 2.72
N GLN A 209 -15.88 1.52 3.33
CA GLN A 209 -15.64 0.28 2.59
C GLN A 209 -16.84 -0.10 1.72
N ARG A 210 -18.06 -0.06 2.28
CA ARG A 210 -19.31 -0.31 1.54
C ARG A 210 -19.52 0.71 0.43
N GLU A 211 -19.25 1.99 0.70
CA GLU A 211 -19.30 3.04 -0.31
C GLU A 211 -18.34 2.75 -1.47
N VAL A 212 -17.07 2.45 -1.20
CA VAL A 212 -16.08 2.09 -2.23
C VAL A 212 -16.54 0.86 -3.03
N CYS A 213 -17.03 -0.18 -2.35
CA CYS A 213 -17.51 -1.39 -3.02
C CYS A 213 -18.72 -1.12 -3.92
N SER A 214 -19.64 -0.23 -3.53
CA SER A 214 -20.82 0.14 -4.33
C SER A 214 -20.47 0.76 -5.69
N HIS A 215 -19.25 1.29 -5.83
CA HIS A 215 -18.76 1.87 -7.07
C HIS A 215 -18.19 0.82 -8.04
N ILE A 216 -17.96 -0.42 -7.61
CA ILE A 216 -17.39 -1.48 -8.45
C ILE A 216 -18.51 -2.43 -8.87
N ARG A 217 -18.87 -2.39 -10.17
CA ARG A 217 -19.97 -3.19 -10.72
C ARG A 217 -19.45 -4.54 -11.22
N GLY A 218 -19.41 -5.52 -10.34
CA GLY A 218 -19.01 -6.89 -10.65
C GLY A 218 -19.56 -7.88 -9.62
N SER A 219 -18.98 -9.08 -9.61
CA SER A 219 -19.31 -10.15 -8.67
C SER A 219 -18.18 -10.32 -7.67
N TRP A 220 -18.47 -10.12 -6.38
CA TRP A 220 -17.49 -10.34 -5.32
C TRP A 220 -17.29 -11.85 -5.08
N ARG A 221 -16.03 -12.27 -4.96
CA ARG A 221 -15.59 -13.66 -4.79
C ARG A 221 -14.77 -13.80 -3.52
N ASP A 222 -14.58 -15.04 -3.07
CA ASP A 222 -13.73 -15.32 -1.93
C ASP A 222 -12.28 -14.99 -2.28
N VAL A 223 -11.56 -14.31 -1.38
CA VAL A 223 -10.15 -13.93 -1.58
C VAL A 223 -9.26 -15.17 -1.72
N SER A 224 -9.66 -16.32 -1.19
CA SER A 224 -8.98 -17.61 -1.41
C SER A 224 -8.95 -18.03 -2.90
N GLU A 225 -9.86 -17.50 -3.73
CA GLU A 225 -9.84 -17.74 -5.18
C GLU A 225 -8.79 -16.89 -5.91
N LEU A 226 -8.08 -15.96 -5.23
CA LEU A 226 -7.07 -15.08 -5.88
C LEU A 226 -6.06 -15.87 -6.74
N GLY A 227 -5.60 -17.02 -6.25
CA GLY A 227 -4.63 -17.86 -6.94
C GLY A 227 -5.10 -18.36 -8.31
N THR A 228 -6.42 -18.45 -8.56
CA THR A 228 -6.95 -18.92 -9.85
C THR A 228 -6.83 -17.87 -10.96
N PHE A 229 -6.61 -16.60 -10.60
CA PHE A 229 -6.46 -15.50 -11.56
C PHE A 229 -5.00 -15.18 -11.87
N CYS A 230 -4.06 -15.73 -11.11
CA CYS A 230 -2.64 -15.49 -11.24
C CYS A 230 -2.10 -15.95 -12.61
N ASP A 231 -1.50 -15.03 -13.37
CA ASP A 231 -0.81 -15.34 -14.63
C ASP A 231 0.64 -15.74 -14.33
N THR A 232 0.80 -17.00 -13.90
CA THR A 232 2.10 -17.56 -13.51
C THR A 232 3.15 -17.45 -14.61
N LYS A 233 2.77 -17.56 -15.88
CA LYS A 233 3.69 -17.42 -17.02
C LYS A 233 4.21 -15.99 -17.14
N ARG A 234 3.32 -15.01 -17.04
CA ARG A 234 3.71 -13.59 -17.06
C ARG A 234 4.57 -13.22 -15.87
N ILE A 235 4.21 -13.67 -14.66
CA ILE A 235 4.98 -13.39 -13.44
C ILE A 235 6.37 -14.03 -13.53
N ARG A 236 6.48 -15.29 -13.97
CA ARG A 236 7.76 -15.98 -14.21
C ARG A 236 8.66 -15.18 -15.13
N SER A 237 8.11 -14.73 -16.27
CA SER A 237 8.85 -13.90 -17.21
C SER A 237 9.23 -12.54 -16.61
N PHE A 238 8.34 -11.93 -15.84
CA PHE A 238 8.54 -10.60 -15.25
C PHE A 238 9.66 -10.57 -14.21
N ILE A 239 9.78 -11.63 -13.41
CA ILE A 239 10.79 -11.74 -12.36
C ILE A 239 12.05 -12.49 -12.81
N HIS A 240 12.07 -13.02 -14.03
CA HIS A 240 13.08 -13.93 -14.55
C HIS A 240 13.29 -15.14 -13.62
N CYS A 241 12.20 -15.81 -13.24
CA CYS A 241 12.26 -17.01 -12.40
C CYS A 241 12.76 -18.20 -13.23
N SER A 242 13.84 -18.84 -12.79
CA SER A 242 14.34 -20.06 -13.42
C SER A 242 13.49 -21.29 -13.02
N PRO A 243 13.46 -22.36 -13.84
CA PRO A 243 12.81 -23.61 -13.46
C PRO A 243 13.36 -24.21 -12.16
N GLU A 244 14.65 -24.06 -11.89
CA GLU A 244 15.30 -24.55 -10.68
C GLU A 244 14.86 -23.75 -9.45
N GLU A 245 14.67 -22.43 -9.56
CA GLU A 245 14.12 -21.60 -8.49
C GLU A 245 12.69 -22.03 -8.12
N GLU A 246 11.87 -22.41 -9.11
CA GLU A 246 10.50 -22.87 -8.86
C GLU A 246 10.41 -24.23 -8.16
N LEU A 247 11.47 -25.04 -8.23
CA LEU A 247 11.57 -26.32 -7.52
C LEU A 247 11.94 -26.16 -6.05
N LEU A 248 12.36 -24.96 -5.62
CA LEU A 248 12.64 -24.69 -4.21
C LEU A 248 11.34 -24.64 -3.39
N PRO A 249 11.41 -24.89 -2.06
CA PRO A 249 10.25 -24.75 -1.19
C PRO A 249 9.55 -23.39 -1.34
N GLY A 250 8.22 -23.41 -1.53
CA GLY A 250 7.42 -22.21 -1.76
C GLY A 250 7.37 -21.71 -3.22
N GLY A 251 8.16 -22.30 -4.12
CA GLY A 251 8.10 -22.11 -5.57
C GLY A 251 8.06 -20.65 -6.03
N LEU A 252 7.16 -20.35 -6.98
CA LEU A 252 7.02 -19.01 -7.56
C LEU A 252 6.67 -17.93 -6.52
N GLU A 253 5.87 -18.28 -5.50
CA GLU A 253 5.49 -17.34 -4.45
C GLU A 253 6.72 -16.90 -3.64
N ALA A 254 7.51 -17.86 -3.16
CA ALA A 254 8.76 -17.57 -2.46
C ALA A 254 9.75 -16.78 -3.34
N ALA A 255 9.84 -17.10 -4.63
CA ALA A 255 10.68 -16.39 -5.58
C ALA A 255 10.28 -14.91 -5.77
N VAL A 256 8.98 -14.61 -5.80
CA VAL A 256 8.44 -13.24 -5.84
C VAL A 256 8.72 -12.52 -4.53
N MET A 257 8.35 -13.13 -3.40
CA MET A 257 8.50 -12.52 -2.07
C MET A 257 9.97 -12.25 -1.73
N GLY A 258 10.88 -13.17 -2.09
CA GLY A 258 12.32 -12.98 -1.95
C GLY A 258 12.84 -11.79 -2.75
N ARG A 259 12.41 -11.62 -4.00
CA ARG A 259 12.78 -10.46 -4.83
C ARG A 259 12.24 -9.14 -4.26
N ILE A 260 11.02 -9.14 -3.72
CA ILE A 260 10.46 -7.95 -3.05
C ILE A 260 11.25 -7.63 -1.78
N ALA A 261 11.57 -8.63 -0.96
CA ALA A 261 12.33 -8.45 0.28
C ALA A 261 13.75 -7.90 0.01
N CYS A 262 14.43 -8.42 -1.01
CA CYS A 262 15.78 -7.98 -1.40
C CYS A 262 15.81 -6.65 -2.17
N LYS A 263 14.66 -6.09 -2.57
CA LYS A 263 14.61 -4.85 -3.35
C LYS A 263 15.26 -3.66 -2.62
N TYR A 264 15.24 -3.68 -1.29
CA TYR A 264 15.69 -2.60 -0.41
C TYR A 264 16.96 -2.93 0.39
N VAL A 265 17.58 -4.07 0.10
CA VAL A 265 18.94 -4.41 0.55
C VAL A 265 19.93 -3.91 -0.50
#